data_AF-A0A3R5WLR8-F1
#
_entry.id   AF-A0A3R5WLR8-F1
#
_cell.length_a   1.000
_cell.length_b   1.000
_cell.length_c   1.000
_cell.angle_alpha   90.00
_cell.angle_beta   90.00
_cell.angle_gamma   90.00
#
_symmetry.space_group_name_H-M   'P 1'
#
loop_
_entity.id
_entity.type
_entity.pdbx_description
1 polymer ?
#
loop_
_entity_poly.entity_id
_entity_poly.type
_entity_poly.pdbx_seq_one_letter_code
_entity_poly.pdbx_strand_id
1 'polypeptide(L)'
;MKGRWIQMDKNTLQMGYVILLILFFLALVFLTILYIRKRLAIRREAADQDRSKWADELIQEEQGESKGYWLNKDDMDEVDQTYRLRYYHYFDNIDECIHDLIVEMYDCGFVRTEDIFVSAYGEDALKPDSFIYMTDDDPDFEKAKAALPPVSEKNQKKIYDLWVSYVEELLDRVEIHTTQANQDIIKDALMVYGRKKIGILLRSPE
;
A
#
# COMPACT_ATOMS: atom_id res chain seq x y z
N MET A 1 -37.28 15.90 -81.51
CA MET A 1 -36.40 15.43 -80.41
C MET A 1 -37.29 15.00 -79.25
N LYS A 2 -37.48 13.69 -79.02
CA LYS A 2 -38.27 13.19 -77.88
C LYS A 2 -37.40 13.25 -76.63
N GLY A 3 -37.70 14.20 -75.74
CA GLY A 3 -37.15 14.24 -74.39
C GLY A 3 -37.60 13.00 -73.62
N ARG A 4 -36.63 12.14 -73.28
CA ARG A 4 -36.83 10.96 -72.45
C ARG A 4 -36.91 11.43 -71.00
N TRP A 5 -38.09 11.88 -70.58
CA TRP A 5 -38.39 12.05 -69.16
C TRP A 5 -38.35 10.67 -68.52
N ILE A 6 -37.38 10.44 -67.64
CA ILE A 6 -37.27 9.21 -66.87
C ILE A 6 -38.48 9.19 -65.93
N GLN A 7 -39.54 8.52 -66.35
CA GLN A 7 -40.73 8.31 -65.53
C GLN A 7 -40.34 7.26 -64.48
N MET A 8 -39.94 7.74 -63.31
CA MET A 8 -39.47 6.89 -62.23
C MET A 8 -40.65 6.05 -61.72
N ASP A 9 -40.54 4.73 -61.83
CA ASP A 9 -41.55 3.78 -61.35
C ASP A 9 -41.80 4.01 -59.84
N LYS A 10 -43.06 3.96 -59.42
CA LYS A 10 -43.49 4.09 -58.02
C LYS A 10 -42.74 3.11 -57.13
N ASN A 11 -42.43 1.91 -57.63
CA ASN A 11 -41.66 0.91 -56.90
C ASN A 11 -40.20 1.36 -56.64
N THR A 12 -39.55 2.00 -57.61
CA THR A 12 -38.20 2.56 -57.46
C THR A 12 -38.18 3.72 -56.48
N LEU A 13 -39.22 4.57 -56.49
CA LEU A 13 -39.36 5.70 -55.58
C LEU A 13 -39.63 5.23 -54.13
N GLN A 14 -40.45 4.19 -53.96
CA GLN A 14 -40.73 3.57 -52.67
C GLN A 14 -39.49 2.87 -52.09
N MET A 15 -38.75 2.11 -52.90
CA MET A 15 -37.49 1.48 -52.47
C MET A 15 -36.43 2.50 -52.08
N GLY A 16 -36.33 3.62 -52.81
CA GLY A 16 -35.45 4.73 -52.46
C GLY A 16 -35.79 5.33 -51.09
N TYR A 17 -37.08 5.53 -50.80
CA TYR A 17 -37.54 6.00 -49.50
C TYR A 17 -37.23 5.03 -48.36
N VAL A 18 -37.42 3.73 -48.56
CA VAL A 18 -37.11 2.70 -47.56
C VAL A 18 -35.61 2.67 -47.24
N ILE A 19 -34.75 2.74 -48.26
CA ILE A 19 -33.29 2.77 -48.06
C ILE A 19 -32.88 4.03 -47.29
N LEU A 20 -33.46 5.18 -47.63
CA LEU A 20 -33.18 6.45 -46.96
C LEU A 20 -33.62 6.42 -45.49
N LEU A 21 -34.77 5.81 -45.18
CA LEU A 21 -35.24 5.61 -43.81
C LEU A 21 -34.32 4.67 -43.00
N ILE A 22 -33.80 3.60 -43.62
CA ILE A 22 -32.85 2.70 -42.97
C ILE A 22 -31.54 3.44 -42.65
N LEU A 23 -31.00 4.21 -43.61
CA LEU A 23 -29.78 5.00 -43.40
C LEU A 23 -29.99 6.06 -42.31
N PHE A 24 -31.14 6.73 -42.32
CA PHE A 24 -31.49 7.71 -41.29
C PHE A 24 -31.61 7.05 -39.91
N PHE A 25 -32.25 5.88 -39.82
CA PHE A 25 -32.35 5.13 -38.58
C PHE A 25 -30.97 4.69 -38.05
N LEU A 26 -30.09 4.19 -38.93
CA LEU A 26 -28.72 3.83 -38.55
C LEU A 26 -27.92 5.04 -38.06
N ALA A 27 -28.08 6.20 -38.70
CA ALA A 27 -27.46 7.45 -38.26
C ALA A 27 -27.96 7.87 -36.86
N LEU A 28 -29.26 7.75 -36.59
CA LEU A 28 -29.83 8.03 -35.27
C LEU A 28 -29.31 7.06 -34.21
N VAL A 29 -29.24 5.77 -34.49
CA VAL A 29 -28.66 4.77 -33.57
C VAL A 29 -27.21 5.11 -33.26
N PHE A 30 -26.41 5.42 -34.28
CA PHE A 30 -25.01 5.79 -34.10
C PHE A 30 -24.83 7.06 -33.26
N LEU A 31 -25.60 8.11 -33.55
CA LEU A 31 -25.61 9.35 -32.75
C LEU A 31 -26.01 9.09 -31.30
N THR A 32 -26.99 8.20 -31.07
CA THR A 32 -27.45 7.83 -29.73
C THR A 32 -26.36 7.11 -28.95
N ILE A 33 -25.64 6.16 -29.58
CA ILE A 33 -24.51 5.46 -28.97
C ILE A 33 -23.40 6.45 -28.59
N LEU A 34 -23.03 7.36 -29.50
CA LEU A 34 -22.01 8.38 -29.22
C LEU A 34 -22.42 9.31 -28.07
N TYR A 35 -23.69 9.74 -28.05
CA TYR A 35 -24.23 10.57 -26.99
C TYR A 35 -24.18 9.85 -25.63
N ILE A 36 -24.59 8.58 -25.57
CA ILE A 36 -24.53 7.78 -24.35
C ILE A 36 -23.09 7.59 -23.88
N ARG A 37 -22.15 7.25 -24.78
CA ARG A 37 -20.73 7.08 -24.41
C ARG A 37 -20.14 8.37 -23.86
N LYS A 38 -20.40 9.51 -24.51
CA LYS A 38 -19.94 10.82 -24.04
C LYS A 38 -20.54 11.17 -22.68
N ARG A 39 -21.85 10.93 -22.49
CA ARG A 39 -22.53 11.19 -21.22
C ARG A 39 -22.04 10.29 -20.09
N LEU A 40 -21.74 9.02 -20.38
CA LEU A 40 -21.16 8.09 -19.42
C LEU A 40 -19.72 8.47 -19.05
N ALA A 41 -18.92 8.92 -20.02
CA ALA A 41 -17.56 9.42 -19.76
C ALA A 41 -17.59 10.63 -18.81
N ILE A 42 -18.43 11.63 -19.10
CA ILE A 42 -18.59 12.82 -18.24
C ILE A 42 -19.08 12.43 -16.84
N ARG A 43 -20.01 11.47 -16.73
CA ARG A 43 -20.49 11.00 -15.42
C ARG A 43 -19.41 10.25 -14.63
N ARG A 44 -18.54 9.49 -15.31
CA ARG A 44 -17.40 8.81 -14.68
C ARG A 44 -16.39 9.84 -14.18
N GLU A 45 -15.98 10.77 -15.04
CA GLU A 45 -15.07 11.86 -14.66
C GLU A 45 -15.60 12.68 -13.48
N ALA A 46 -16.90 13.02 -13.47
CA ALA A 46 -17.50 13.74 -12.35
C ALA A 46 -17.54 12.92 -11.06
N ALA A 47 -17.78 11.61 -11.15
CA ALA A 47 -17.78 10.72 -9.98
C ALA A 47 -16.36 10.50 -9.44
N ASP A 48 -15.35 10.42 -10.32
CA ASP A 48 -13.96 10.29 -9.93
C ASP A 48 -13.46 11.59 -9.28
N GLN A 49 -13.84 12.76 -9.81
CA GLN A 49 -13.55 14.07 -9.19
C GLN A 49 -14.19 14.24 -7.82
N ASP A 50 -15.46 13.87 -7.67
CA ASP A 50 -16.17 13.95 -6.39
C ASP A 50 -15.53 13.04 -5.33
N ARG A 51 -15.12 11.83 -5.73
CA ARG A 51 -14.39 10.90 -4.86
C ARG A 51 -13.01 11.44 -4.45
N SER A 52 -12.26 12.02 -5.39
CA SER A 52 -10.97 12.65 -5.08
C SER A 52 -11.14 13.80 -4.07
N LYS A 53 -12.17 14.64 -4.27
CA LYS A 53 -12.45 15.75 -3.36
C LYS A 53 -12.83 15.27 -1.96
N TRP A 54 -13.64 14.23 -1.87
CA TRP A 54 -13.98 13.60 -0.59
C TRP A 54 -12.75 13.02 0.10
N ALA A 55 -11.85 12.39 -0.65
CA ALA A 55 -10.60 11.88 -0.10
C ALA A 55 -9.71 13.01 0.43
N ASP A 56 -9.57 14.11 -0.31
CA ASP A 56 -8.80 15.28 0.11
C ASP A 56 -9.40 15.96 1.36
N GLU A 57 -10.73 16.01 1.46
CA GLU A 57 -11.43 16.54 2.65
C GLU A 57 -11.19 15.66 3.88
N LEU A 58 -11.23 14.34 3.73
CA LEU A 58 -10.96 13.40 4.83
C LEU A 58 -9.50 13.46 5.30
N ILE A 59 -8.54 13.55 4.36
CA ILE A 59 -7.11 13.77 4.66
C ILE A 59 -6.93 15.02 5.51
N GLN A 60 -7.61 16.13 5.15
CA GLN A 60 -7.51 17.39 5.88
C GLN A 60 -8.12 17.30 7.29
N GLU A 61 -9.21 16.55 7.46
CA GLU A 61 -9.86 16.34 8.75
C GLU A 61 -8.95 15.50 9.68
N GLU A 62 -8.45 14.35 9.22
CA GLU A 62 -7.53 13.49 10.01
C GLU A 62 -6.18 14.19 10.30
N GLN A 63 -5.66 14.99 9.36
CA GLN A 63 -4.47 15.82 9.62
C GLN A 63 -4.70 16.90 10.68
N GLY A 64 -5.93 17.42 10.80
CA GLY A 64 -6.26 18.46 11.77
C GLY A 64 -6.27 17.96 13.22
N GLU A 65 -6.53 16.67 13.42
CA GLU A 65 -6.66 16.04 14.74
C GLU A 65 -5.39 15.28 15.17
N SER A 66 -4.59 14.80 14.21
CA SER A 66 -3.40 13.97 14.48
C SER A 66 -2.13 14.74 14.86
N LYS A 67 -1.19 14.05 15.53
CA LYS A 67 0.17 14.59 15.80
C LYS A 67 1.13 14.45 14.61
N GLY A 68 0.73 13.68 13.62
CA GLY A 68 1.48 13.43 12.40
C GLY A 68 0.98 12.17 11.70
N TYR A 69 1.64 11.83 10.62
CA TYR A 69 1.42 10.57 9.91
C TYR A 69 2.73 10.06 9.33
N TRP A 70 2.78 8.79 8.96
CA TRP A 70 3.86 8.25 8.15
C TRP A 70 3.29 7.52 6.93
N LEU A 71 4.12 7.36 5.90
CA LEU A 71 3.78 6.60 4.70
C LEU A 71 4.98 5.78 4.24
N ASN A 72 4.72 4.64 3.61
CA ASN A 72 5.73 3.88 2.89
C ASN A 72 5.82 4.40 1.45
N LYS A 73 7.03 4.79 1.02
CA LYS A 73 7.25 5.34 -0.33
C LYS A 73 7.03 4.29 -1.41
N ASP A 74 7.28 3.02 -1.11
CA ASP A 74 7.09 1.92 -2.07
C ASP A 74 5.60 1.72 -2.40
N ASP A 75 4.70 2.06 -1.47
CA ASP A 75 3.23 1.95 -1.66
C ASP A 75 2.64 3.15 -2.42
N MET A 76 3.39 4.25 -2.55
CA MET A 76 2.96 5.47 -3.24
C MET A 76 3.02 5.40 -4.77
N ASP A 77 3.70 4.39 -5.32
CA ASP A 77 3.86 4.21 -6.78
C ASP A 77 2.59 3.69 -7.48
N GLU A 78 1.50 3.46 -6.75
CA GLU A 78 0.22 3.04 -7.32
C GLU A 78 -0.53 4.17 -8.06
N VAL A 79 -1.02 3.85 -9.26
CA VAL A 79 -1.63 4.81 -10.21
C VAL A 79 -3.02 5.31 -9.76
N ASP A 80 -3.72 4.56 -8.89
CA ASP A 80 -5.08 4.89 -8.45
C ASP A 80 -5.07 5.73 -7.16
N GLN A 81 -5.36 7.03 -7.34
CA GLN A 81 -5.44 8.01 -6.26
C GLN A 81 -6.51 7.67 -5.19
N THR A 82 -7.45 6.79 -5.49
CA THR A 82 -8.51 6.37 -4.55
C THR A 82 -7.95 5.62 -3.32
N TYR A 83 -6.79 4.97 -3.45
CA TYR A 83 -6.18 4.21 -2.35
C TYR A 83 -5.21 5.04 -1.51
N ARG A 84 -4.93 6.30 -1.89
CA ARG A 84 -3.96 7.15 -1.18
C ARG A 84 -4.22 7.26 0.31
N LEU A 85 -5.48 7.42 0.71
CA LEU A 85 -5.91 7.45 2.10
C LEU A 85 -5.47 6.22 2.91
N ARG A 86 -5.37 5.04 2.28
CA ARG A 86 -4.97 3.79 2.96
C ARG A 86 -3.48 3.72 3.27
N TYR A 87 -2.69 4.56 2.62
CA TYR A 87 -1.24 4.59 2.77
C TYR A 87 -0.75 5.66 3.75
N TYR A 88 -1.67 6.50 4.26
CA TYR A 88 -1.38 7.43 5.34
C TYR A 88 -1.67 6.74 6.67
N HIS A 89 -0.62 6.54 7.46
CA HIS A 89 -0.72 5.99 8.80
C HIS A 89 -0.67 7.14 9.80
N TYR A 90 -1.84 7.68 10.14
CA TYR A 90 -1.99 8.76 11.11
C TYR A 90 -1.76 8.26 12.53
N PHE A 91 -1.17 9.10 13.38
CA PHE A 91 -0.95 8.79 14.78
C PHE A 91 -1.23 9.99 15.68
N ASP A 92 -1.87 9.72 16.82
CA ASP A 92 -2.15 10.71 17.87
C ASP A 92 -1.09 10.66 18.99
N ASN A 93 -0.35 9.56 19.04
CA ASN A 93 0.75 9.34 19.97
C ASN A 93 2.04 8.95 19.28
N ILE A 94 3.17 9.43 19.80
CA ILE A 94 4.49 9.07 19.29
C ILE A 94 4.78 7.58 19.55
N ASP A 95 4.33 7.03 20.69
CA ASP A 95 4.57 5.60 20.98
C ASP A 95 3.80 4.67 20.04
N GLU A 96 2.63 5.09 19.56
CA GLU A 96 1.85 4.38 18.55
C GLU A 96 2.60 4.35 17.22
N CYS A 97 3.07 5.52 16.75
CA CYS A 97 3.93 5.61 15.57
C CYS A 97 5.17 4.71 15.67
N ILE A 98 5.85 4.71 16.83
CA ILE A 98 7.03 3.86 17.06
C ILE A 98 6.65 2.38 16.99
N HIS A 99 5.54 1.99 17.62
CA HIS A 99 5.08 0.60 17.61
C HIS A 99 4.74 0.15 16.18
N ASP A 100 3.95 0.94 15.46
CA ASP A 100 3.56 0.66 14.07
C ASP A 100 4.78 0.52 13.16
N LEU A 101 5.76 1.44 13.27
CA LEU A 101 6.99 1.35 12.50
C LEU A 101 7.83 0.12 12.86
N ILE A 102 7.81 -0.35 14.11
CA ILE A 102 8.49 -1.60 14.48
C ILE A 102 7.75 -2.80 13.87
N VAL A 103 6.42 -2.84 13.91
CA VAL A 103 5.63 -3.89 13.26
C VAL A 103 5.93 -3.92 11.77
N GLU A 104 5.91 -2.75 11.12
CA GLU A 104 6.24 -2.59 9.70
C GLU A 104 7.64 -3.13 9.36
N MET A 105 8.63 -2.93 10.24
CA MET A 105 9.98 -3.50 10.06
C MET A 105 9.97 -5.04 9.97
N TYR A 106 9.07 -5.72 10.70
CA TYR A 106 8.91 -7.17 10.62
C TYR A 106 8.06 -7.59 9.41
N ASP A 107 6.93 -6.93 9.18
CA ASP A 107 5.97 -7.28 8.12
C ASP A 107 6.56 -7.12 6.71
N CYS A 108 7.31 -6.03 6.48
CA CYS A 108 8.02 -5.79 5.23
C CYS A 108 9.36 -6.54 5.14
N GLY A 109 9.71 -7.35 6.14
CA GLY A 109 10.89 -8.21 6.13
C GLY A 109 12.22 -7.47 6.20
N PHE A 110 12.24 -6.22 6.67
CA PHE A 110 13.48 -5.50 7.00
C PHE A 110 14.24 -6.24 8.10
N VAL A 111 13.53 -6.65 9.15
CA VAL A 111 14.11 -7.43 10.24
C VAL A 111 14.22 -8.89 9.85
N ARG A 112 15.45 -9.37 9.73
CA ARG A 112 15.77 -10.78 9.49
C ARG A 112 16.05 -11.47 10.82
N THR A 113 15.05 -12.19 11.34
CA THR A 113 15.18 -12.88 12.64
C THR A 113 16.30 -13.93 12.63
N GLU A 114 16.58 -14.54 11.48
CA GLU A 114 17.70 -15.46 11.30
C GLU A 114 19.05 -14.76 11.50
N ASP A 115 19.23 -13.57 10.92
CA ASP A 115 20.50 -12.82 11.04
C ASP A 115 20.74 -12.37 12.48
N ILE A 116 19.69 -11.97 13.19
CA ILE A 116 19.74 -11.67 14.63
C ILE A 116 20.13 -12.94 15.41
N PHE A 117 19.50 -14.07 15.12
CA PHE A 117 19.76 -15.35 15.79
C PHE A 117 21.21 -15.83 15.55
N VAL A 118 21.68 -15.79 14.30
CA VAL A 118 23.04 -16.14 13.92
C VAL A 118 24.05 -15.18 14.55
N SER A 119 23.75 -13.88 14.61
CA SER A 119 24.61 -12.91 15.31
C SER A 119 24.75 -13.21 16.79
N ALA A 120 23.72 -13.81 17.40
CA ALA A 120 23.69 -14.18 18.81
C ALA A 120 24.41 -15.50 19.11
N TYR A 121 24.13 -16.53 18.31
CA TYR A 121 24.45 -17.92 18.64
C TYR A 121 25.34 -18.62 17.60
N GLY A 122 25.55 -18.02 16.43
CA GLY A 122 26.30 -18.58 15.31
C GLY A 122 25.44 -19.44 14.37
N GLU A 123 25.93 -19.64 13.15
CA GLU A 123 25.24 -20.42 12.11
C GLU A 123 24.98 -21.87 12.53
N ASP A 124 25.92 -22.47 13.26
CA ASP A 124 25.80 -23.84 13.75
C ASP A 124 24.64 -24.05 14.73
N ALA A 125 24.17 -22.98 15.38
CA ALA A 125 23.04 -23.02 16.30
C ALA A 125 21.68 -22.96 15.58
N LEU A 126 21.66 -22.49 14.32
CA LEU A 126 20.44 -22.41 13.54
C LEU A 126 20.08 -23.79 12.98
N LYS A 127 18.90 -24.28 13.35
CA LYS A 127 18.39 -25.61 13.02
C LYS A 127 16.95 -25.51 12.53
N PRO A 128 16.44 -26.51 11.78
CA PRO A 128 15.05 -26.53 11.36
C PRO A 128 14.04 -26.49 12.51
N ASP A 129 14.43 -26.93 13.71
CA ASP A 129 13.66 -26.89 14.95
C ASP A 129 14.05 -25.71 15.87
N SER A 130 14.76 -24.71 15.35
CA SER A 130 15.04 -23.49 16.10
C SER A 130 13.74 -22.75 16.42
N PHE A 131 13.64 -22.22 17.64
CA PHE A 131 12.43 -21.58 18.14
C PHE A 131 11.94 -20.42 17.27
N ILE A 132 12.81 -19.78 16.48
CA ILE A 132 12.42 -18.69 15.59
C ILE A 132 11.41 -19.15 14.51
N TYR A 133 11.39 -20.43 14.17
CA TYR A 133 10.47 -21.04 13.19
C TYR A 133 9.23 -21.69 13.82
N MET A 134 9.17 -21.77 15.16
CA MET A 134 8.02 -22.31 15.88
C MET A 134 6.90 -21.29 15.95
N THR A 135 5.66 -21.75 15.87
CA THR A 135 4.49 -20.93 16.19
C THR A 135 4.31 -20.84 17.70
N ASP A 136 3.60 -19.82 18.17
CA ASP A 136 3.42 -19.59 19.62
C ASP A 136 2.55 -20.65 20.30
N ASP A 137 1.77 -21.42 19.52
CA ASP A 137 0.98 -22.57 19.98
C ASP A 137 1.76 -23.89 20.02
N ASP A 138 3.04 -23.88 19.59
CA ASP A 138 3.89 -25.06 19.65
C ASP A 138 4.18 -25.45 21.12
N PRO A 139 3.87 -26.69 21.55
CA PRO A 139 4.07 -27.13 22.93
C PRO A 139 5.54 -27.09 23.39
N ASP A 140 6.50 -27.14 22.47
CA ASP A 140 7.93 -27.08 22.77
C ASP A 140 8.48 -25.64 22.72
N PHE A 141 7.69 -24.63 22.34
CA PHE A 141 8.15 -23.25 22.15
C PHE A 141 8.87 -22.67 23.38
N GLU A 142 8.21 -22.65 24.54
CA GLU A 142 8.79 -22.07 25.77
C GLU A 142 10.02 -22.85 26.24
N LYS A 143 10.06 -24.16 25.98
CA LYS A 143 11.22 -25.00 26.28
C LYS A 143 12.40 -24.68 25.35
N ALA A 144 12.16 -24.53 24.06
CA ALA A 144 13.17 -24.16 23.08
C ALA A 144 13.75 -22.76 23.35
N LYS A 145 12.88 -21.80 23.68
CA LYS A 145 13.25 -20.44 24.08
C LYS A 145 14.08 -20.41 25.36
N ALA A 146 13.71 -21.20 26.37
CA ALA A 146 14.44 -21.29 27.64
C ALA A 146 15.79 -22.02 27.51
N ALA A 147 15.96 -22.87 26.49
CA ALA A 147 17.20 -23.59 26.24
C ALA A 147 18.32 -22.72 25.63
N LEU A 148 17.99 -21.50 25.17
CA LEU A 148 18.97 -20.62 24.57
C LEU A 148 19.97 -20.12 25.62
N PRO A 149 21.29 -20.16 25.31
CA PRO A 149 22.28 -19.61 26.21
C PRO A 149 22.15 -18.07 26.31
N PRO A 150 22.67 -17.47 27.39
CA PRO A 150 22.76 -16.02 27.47
C PRO A 150 23.65 -15.46 26.35
N VAL A 151 23.25 -14.34 25.76
CA VAL A 151 24.00 -13.69 24.68
C VAL A 151 25.17 -12.89 25.28
N SER A 152 26.38 -13.12 24.78
CA SER A 152 27.56 -12.35 25.20
C SER A 152 27.46 -10.86 24.85
N GLU A 153 28.09 -9.98 25.63
CA GLU A 153 28.12 -8.52 25.34
C GLU A 153 28.65 -8.22 23.93
N LYS A 154 29.65 -8.98 23.48
CA LYS A 154 30.20 -8.87 22.12
C LYS A 154 29.13 -9.13 21.06
N ASN A 155 28.30 -10.16 21.25
CA ASN A 155 27.24 -10.51 20.32
C ASN A 155 26.04 -9.55 20.45
N GLN A 156 25.72 -9.07 21.65
CA GLN A 156 24.71 -8.02 21.84
C GLN A 156 25.07 -6.75 21.05
N LYS A 157 26.35 -6.36 21.05
CA LYS A 157 26.81 -5.23 20.23
C LYS A 157 26.57 -5.49 18.73
N LYS A 158 26.90 -6.68 18.23
CA LYS A 158 26.65 -7.03 16.81
C LYS A 158 25.17 -6.98 16.46
N ILE A 159 24.31 -7.51 17.33
CA ILE A 159 22.86 -7.49 17.15
C ILE A 159 22.35 -6.05 17.11
N TYR A 160 22.86 -5.18 17.99
CA TYR A 160 22.51 -3.77 17.98
C TYR A 160 22.97 -3.07 16.69
N ASP A 161 24.21 -3.28 16.26
CA ASP A 161 24.74 -2.69 15.02
C ASP A 161 23.93 -3.16 13.79
N LEU A 162 23.49 -4.43 13.79
CA LEU A 162 22.58 -4.99 12.79
C LEU A 162 21.18 -4.35 12.85
N TRP A 163 20.61 -4.20 14.04
CA TRP A 163 19.32 -3.54 14.23
C TRP A 163 19.33 -2.10 13.72
N VAL A 164 20.40 -1.34 14.02
CA VAL A 164 20.59 0.02 13.51
C VAL A 164 20.54 0.03 11.99
N SER A 165 21.15 -0.95 11.31
CA SER A 165 21.09 -1.03 9.85
C SER A 165 19.67 -1.26 9.32
N TYR A 166 18.85 -2.06 10.01
CA TYR A 166 17.44 -2.24 9.66
C TYR A 166 16.63 -0.96 9.84
N VAL A 167 16.88 -0.21 10.91
CA VAL A 167 16.20 1.08 11.14
C VAL A 167 16.57 2.09 10.07
N GLU A 168 17.85 2.21 9.70
CA GLU A 168 18.25 3.12 8.61
C GLU A 168 17.62 2.69 7.27
N GLU A 169 17.54 1.39 6.99
CA GLU A 169 16.84 0.90 5.78
C GLU A 169 15.34 1.24 5.79
N LEU A 170 14.66 1.09 6.92
CA LEU A 170 13.26 1.51 7.07
C LEU A 170 13.12 3.02 6.78
N LEU A 171 13.95 3.85 7.43
CA LEU A 171 13.89 5.31 7.30
C LEU A 171 14.23 5.81 5.89
N ASP A 172 14.99 5.01 5.12
CA ASP A 172 15.20 5.24 3.69
C ASP A 172 13.97 4.91 2.84
N ARG A 173 12.97 4.20 3.35
CA ARG A 173 11.73 3.81 2.63
C ARG A 173 10.45 4.46 3.14
N VAL A 174 10.39 4.86 4.41
CA VAL A 174 9.24 5.61 4.94
C VAL A 174 9.46 7.12 4.89
N GLU A 175 8.36 7.87 4.94
CA GLU A 175 8.37 9.32 5.14
C GLU A 175 7.48 9.65 6.35
N ILE A 176 8.06 10.32 7.36
CA ILE A 176 7.37 10.64 8.61
C ILE A 176 7.08 12.15 8.64
N HIS A 177 5.80 12.50 8.58
CA HIS A 177 5.31 13.88 8.57
C HIS A 177 4.88 14.32 9.97
N THR A 178 5.82 14.86 10.72
CA THR A 178 5.60 15.52 12.02
C THR A 178 6.72 16.54 12.29
N THR A 179 6.73 17.18 13.46
CA THR A 179 7.80 18.12 13.85
C THR A 179 9.17 17.43 13.88
N GLN A 180 10.26 18.17 13.58
CA GLN A 180 11.61 17.61 13.61
C GLN A 180 11.95 16.96 14.97
N ALA A 181 11.55 17.60 16.08
CA ALA A 181 11.78 17.06 17.42
C ALA A 181 11.12 15.69 17.61
N ASN A 182 9.91 15.50 17.08
CA ASN A 182 9.24 14.20 17.13
C ASN A 182 9.91 13.17 16.22
N GLN A 183 10.36 13.56 15.02
CA GLN A 183 11.10 12.67 14.14
C GLN A 183 12.39 12.16 14.81
N ASP A 184 13.11 13.05 15.49
CA ASP A 184 14.32 12.69 16.23
C ASP A 184 14.00 11.71 17.38
N ILE A 185 12.92 11.95 18.12
CA ILE A 185 12.44 11.03 19.18
C ILE A 185 12.08 9.65 18.61
N ILE A 186 11.35 9.61 17.49
CA ILE A 186 10.95 8.36 16.83
C ILE A 186 12.19 7.60 16.40
N LYS A 187 13.12 8.25 15.68
CA LYS A 187 14.38 7.64 15.24
C LYS A 187 15.17 7.09 16.43
N ASP A 188 15.36 7.87 17.49
CA ASP A 188 16.08 7.43 18.69
C ASP A 188 15.40 6.23 19.35
N ALA A 189 14.07 6.23 19.44
CA ALA A 189 13.31 5.13 20.03
C ALA A 189 13.42 3.84 19.21
N LEU A 190 13.33 3.92 17.88
CA LEU A 190 13.55 2.79 16.97
C LEU A 190 14.96 2.20 17.17
N MET A 191 15.98 3.05 17.26
CA MET A 191 17.36 2.61 17.53
C MET A 191 17.48 1.95 18.91
N VAL A 192 16.91 2.55 19.95
CA VAL A 192 16.93 2.04 21.32
C VAL A 192 16.21 0.70 21.45
N TYR A 193 15.18 0.43 20.64
CA TYR A 193 14.48 -0.85 20.62
C TYR A 193 15.44 -2.02 20.39
N GLY A 194 16.46 -1.85 19.54
CA GLY A 194 17.49 -2.86 19.28
C GLY A 194 18.34 -3.26 20.51
N ARG A 195 18.21 -2.55 21.63
CA ARG A 195 18.85 -2.90 22.92
C ARG A 195 18.00 -3.83 23.78
N LYS A 196 16.78 -4.17 23.35
CA LYS A 196 15.94 -5.12 24.07
C LYS A 196 16.57 -6.51 24.12
N LYS A 197 16.05 -7.33 25.02
CA LYS A 197 16.46 -8.74 25.13
C LYS A 197 16.23 -9.42 23.79
N ILE A 198 17.14 -10.29 23.40
CA ILE A 198 17.07 -10.99 22.10
C ILE A 198 15.74 -11.71 21.87
N GLY A 199 15.16 -12.32 22.92
CA GLY A 199 13.87 -13.01 22.80
C GLY A 199 12.70 -12.08 22.42
N ILE A 200 12.84 -10.77 22.60
CA ILE A 200 11.89 -9.76 22.12
C ILE A 200 12.19 -9.41 20.66
N LEU A 201 13.47 -9.30 20.28
CA LEU A 201 13.86 -8.93 18.91
C LEU A 201 13.61 -10.05 17.88
N LEU A 202 13.45 -11.30 18.33
CA LEU A 202 13.22 -12.45 17.47
C LEU A 202 11.75 -12.70 17.14
N ARG A 203 10.86 -11.76 17.52
CA ARG A 203 9.42 -11.81 17.24
C ARG A 203 8.89 -10.42 16.92
N SER A 204 7.94 -10.36 15.99
CA SER A 204 7.10 -9.18 15.78
C SER A 204 6.33 -8.87 17.07
N PRO A 205 6.15 -7.59 17.45
CA PRO A 205 5.45 -7.22 18.67
C PRO A 205 3.92 -7.13 18.55
N GLU A 206 3.32 -7.75 17.52
CA GLU A 206 1.85 -7.86 17.31
C GLU A 206 1.05 -8.32 18.55
#